data_AF-A0A7W0HFT7-F1
#
_entry.id   AF-A0A7W0HFT7-F1
#
_cell.length_a   1.000
_cell.length_b   1.000
_cell.length_c   1.000
_cell.angle_alpha   90.00
_cell.angle_beta   90.00
_cell.angle_gamma   90.00
#
_symmetry.space_group_name_H-M   'P 1'
#
loop_
_entity.id
_entity.type
_entity.pdbx_description
1 polymer ?
#
loop_
_entity_poly.entity_id
_entity_poly.type
_entity_poly.pdbx_seq_one_letter_code
_entity_poly.pdbx_strand_id
1 'polypeptide(L)'
;MSALLCYTAWWVSGLIFLIIEQRNRTVRFHAAQSLVLFGGLSAMIAILSVFSIGMLVVSSSAFQAARLFVYFVWMAAVGIWLWLMYRTFRGETWRVPFVGDLAAKIAAR
;
A
#
# COMPACT_ATOMS: atom_id res chain seq x y z
N MET A 1 12.31 -10.89 -10.87
CA MET A 1 12.82 -9.61 -10.35
C MET A 1 11.90 -8.41 -10.60
N SER A 2 11.44 -8.12 -11.82
CA SER A 2 10.72 -6.87 -12.12
C SER A 2 9.44 -6.63 -11.30
N ALA A 3 8.72 -7.69 -10.94
CA ALA A 3 7.55 -7.60 -10.05
C ALA A 3 7.88 -7.11 -8.64
N LEU A 4 9.07 -7.44 -8.11
CA LEU A 4 9.51 -6.99 -6.78
C LEU A 4 9.77 -5.48 -6.77
N LEU A 5 10.31 -4.95 -7.87
CA LEU A 5 10.57 -3.51 -8.04
C LEU A 5 9.30 -2.67 -7.98
N CYS A 6 8.13 -3.26 -8.23
CA CYS A 6 6.85 -2.58 -8.07
C CYS A 6 6.57 -2.18 -6.61
N TYR A 7 7.24 -2.82 -5.64
CA TYR A 7 7.09 -2.55 -4.21
C TYR A 7 8.24 -1.73 -3.60
N THR A 8 9.37 -1.53 -4.28
CA THR A 8 10.59 -0.95 -3.65
C THR A 8 10.45 0.51 -3.23
N ALA A 9 9.62 1.29 -3.93
CA ALA A 9 9.31 2.67 -3.58
C ALA A 9 7.83 2.80 -3.16
N TRP A 10 7.32 1.79 -2.44
CA TRP A 10 5.94 1.78 -1.97
C TRP A 10 4.95 1.86 -3.15
N TRP A 11 3.90 2.69 -3.08
CA TRP A 11 2.98 2.89 -4.20
C TRP A 11 3.58 3.64 -5.39
N VAL A 12 4.67 4.42 -5.18
CA VAL A 12 5.27 5.26 -6.23
C VAL A 12 5.92 4.39 -7.31
N SER A 13 6.65 3.35 -6.92
CA SER A 13 7.17 2.38 -7.89
C SER A 13 6.04 1.69 -8.66
N GLY A 14 4.94 1.35 -7.99
CA GLY A 14 3.76 0.77 -8.64
C GLY A 14 3.16 1.71 -9.70
N LEU A 15 3.07 3.00 -9.42
CA LEU A 15 2.62 4.00 -10.38
C LEU A 15 3.54 4.07 -11.60
N ILE A 16 4.85 4.16 -11.37
CA ILE A 16 5.85 4.23 -12.45
C ILE A 16 5.75 3.00 -13.35
N PHE A 17 5.75 1.79 -12.76
CA PHE A 17 5.67 0.55 -13.52
C PHE A 17 4.35 0.40 -14.29
N LEU A 18 3.23 0.88 -13.76
CA LEU A 18 1.97 0.89 -14.51
C LEU A 18 2.01 1.77 -15.77
N ILE A 19 2.80 2.85 -15.76
CA ILE A 19 2.95 3.75 -16.90
C ILE A 19 3.93 3.15 -17.92
N ILE A 20 5.09 2.67 -17.47
CA ILE A 20 6.16 2.24 -18.38
C ILE A 20 5.97 0.81 -18.91
N GLU A 21 5.36 -0.09 -18.14
CA GLU A 21 5.23 -1.50 -18.50
C GLU A 21 3.88 -1.76 -19.17
N GLN A 22 3.93 -2.09 -20.46
CA GLN A 22 2.71 -2.30 -21.26
C GLN A 22 2.46 -3.78 -21.61
N ARG A 23 3.48 -4.63 -21.61
CA ARG A 23 3.39 -6.00 -22.14
C ARG A 23 3.30 -7.04 -21.03
N ASN A 24 4.04 -6.86 -19.95
CA ASN A 24 4.15 -7.87 -18.91
C ASN A 24 2.98 -7.78 -17.92
N ARG A 25 1.98 -8.65 -18.10
CA ARG A 25 0.79 -8.73 -17.22
C ARG A 25 1.13 -8.97 -15.74
N THR A 26 2.17 -9.74 -15.45
CA THR A 26 2.58 -10.01 -14.06
C THR A 26 3.13 -8.75 -13.40
N VAL A 27 4.01 -8.02 -14.09
CA VAL A 27 4.55 -6.74 -13.58
C VAL A 27 3.41 -5.72 -13.42
N ARG A 28 2.52 -5.60 -14.39
CA ARG A 28 1.34 -4.71 -14.30
C ARG A 28 0.42 -5.06 -13.14
N PHE A 29 0.21 -6.35 -12.85
CA PHE A 29 -0.55 -6.78 -11.69
C PHE A 29 0.09 -6.34 -10.37
N HIS A 30 1.39 -6.58 -10.19
CA HIS A 30 2.10 -6.17 -8.97
C HIS A 30 2.20 -4.65 -8.85
N ALA A 31 2.36 -3.94 -9.96
CA ALA A 31 2.34 -2.49 -10.03
C ALA A 31 0.99 -1.92 -9.61
N ALA A 32 -0.12 -2.48 -10.12
CA ALA A 32 -1.48 -2.11 -9.72
C ALA A 32 -1.78 -2.46 -8.26
N GLN A 33 -1.40 -3.65 -7.80
CA GLN A 33 -1.58 -4.06 -6.41
C GLN A 33 -0.80 -3.14 -5.47
N SER A 34 0.43 -2.78 -5.83
CA SER A 34 1.24 -1.82 -5.07
C SER A 34 0.58 -0.45 -5.02
N LEU A 35 0.16 0.09 -6.17
CA LEU A 35 -0.48 1.40 -6.26
C LEU A 35 -1.77 1.47 -5.43
N VAL A 36 -2.68 0.53 -5.63
CA VAL A 36 -3.98 0.53 -4.95
C VAL A 36 -3.82 0.31 -3.45
N LEU A 37 -3.06 -0.71 -3.04
CA LEU A 37 -2.90 -1.05 -1.63
C LEU A 37 -2.18 0.08 -0.89
N PHE A 38 -0.97 0.42 -1.33
CA PHE A 38 -0.12 1.34 -0.59
C PHE A 38 -0.52 2.79 -0.81
N GLY A 39 -1.10 3.14 -1.96
CA GLY A 39 -1.69 4.45 -2.20
C GLY A 39 -2.92 4.66 -1.32
N GLY A 40 -3.82 3.67 -1.27
CA GLY A 40 -5.00 3.69 -0.39
C GLY A 40 -4.63 3.74 1.09
N LEU A 41 -3.68 2.91 1.54
CA LEU A 41 -3.16 2.95 2.92
C LEU A 41 -2.51 4.30 3.25
N SER A 42 -1.76 4.89 2.33
CA SER A 42 -1.14 6.21 2.54
C SER A 42 -2.20 7.30 2.68
N ALA A 43 -3.23 7.29 1.83
CA ALA A 43 -4.35 8.22 1.92
C ALA A 43 -5.13 8.06 3.24
N MET A 44 -5.40 6.82 3.66
CA MET A 44 -6.06 6.52 4.92
C MET A 44 -5.23 7.01 6.12
N ILE A 45 -3.93 6.74 6.14
CA ILE A 45 -3.02 7.20 7.19
C ILE A 45 -2.97 8.73 7.24
N ALA A 46 -2.95 9.42 6.10
CA ALA A 46 -3.00 10.88 6.05
C ALA A 46 -4.30 11.42 6.67
N ILE A 47 -5.45 10.85 6.32
CA ILE A 47 -6.76 11.23 6.87
C ILE A 47 -6.79 11.00 8.39
N LEU A 48 -6.34 9.83 8.86
CA LEU A 48 -6.26 9.51 10.29
C LEU A 48 -5.30 10.45 11.03
N SER A 49 -4.21 10.88 10.38
CA SER A 49 -3.26 11.82 10.96
C SER A 49 -3.90 13.19 11.16
N VAL A 50 -4.61 13.71 10.16
CA VAL A 50 -5.36 14.97 10.29
C VAL A 50 -6.43 14.87 11.38
N PHE A 51 -7.18 13.76 11.40
CA PHE A 51 -8.17 13.51 12.45
C PHE A 51 -7.54 13.48 13.85
N SER A 52 -6.36 12.88 14.00
CA SER A 52 -5.66 12.83 15.29
C SER A 52 -5.39 14.25 15.82
N ILE A 53 -4.96 15.18 14.97
CA ILE A 53 -4.72 16.58 15.37
C ILE A 53 -6.01 17.22 15.92
N GLY A 54 -7.16 16.94 15.31
CA GLY A 54 -8.46 17.41 15.80
C GLY A 54 -8.80 16.94 17.22
N MET A 55 -8.27 15.79 17.65
CA MET A 55 -8.47 15.28 19.01
C MET A 55 -7.79 16.13 20.09
N LEU A 56 -6.87 17.04 19.73
CA LEU A 56 -6.30 18.02 20.68
C LEU A 56 -7.38 18.92 21.30
N VAL A 57 -8.48 19.18 20.60
CA VAL A 57 -9.63 19.94 21.10
C VAL A 57 -10.36 19.18 22.22
N VAL A 58 -10.34 17.86 22.17
CA VAL A 58 -10.96 16.99 23.19
C VAL A 58 -10.05 16.91 24.41
N SER A 59 -8.81 16.45 24.23
CA SER A 59 -7.78 16.40 25.26
C SER A 59 -6.42 16.00 24.70
N SER A 60 -5.35 16.25 25.47
CA SER A 60 -4.01 15.75 25.13
C SER A 60 -3.92 14.22 25.14
N SER A 61 -4.66 13.55 26.03
CA SER A 61 -4.70 12.09 26.08
C SER A 61 -5.42 11.48 24.87
N ALA A 62 -6.51 12.09 24.40
CA ALA A 62 -7.22 11.67 23.19
C ALA A 62 -6.34 11.80 21.93
N PHE A 63 -5.59 12.91 21.81
CA PHE A 63 -4.60 13.08 20.75
C PHE A 63 -3.54 11.97 20.75
N GLN A 64 -2.98 11.64 21.92
CA GLN A 64 -1.93 10.62 22.02
C GLN A 64 -2.47 9.22 21.69
N ALA A 65 -3.69 8.89 22.13
CA ALA A 65 -4.36 7.65 21.78
C ALA A 65 -4.60 7.54 20.26
N ALA A 66 -5.11 8.61 19.63
CA ALA A 66 -5.33 8.64 18.19
C ALA A 66 -4.01 8.51 17.40
N ARG A 67 -2.95 9.22 17.81
CA ARG A 67 -1.63 9.07 17.19
C ARG A 67 -1.07 7.66 17.33
N LEU A 68 -1.19 7.05 18.50
CA LEU A 68 -0.74 5.68 18.71
C LEU A 68 -1.46 4.71 17.76
N PHE A 69 -2.76 4.89 17.56
CA PHE A 69 -3.53 4.12 16.58
C PHE A 69 -3.00 4.31 15.15
N VAL A 70 -2.69 5.55 14.72
CA VAL A 70 -2.07 5.80 13.40
C VAL A 70 -0.74 5.06 13.25
N TYR A 71 0.10 5.06 14.29
CA TYR A 71 1.37 4.32 14.28
C TYR A 71 1.16 2.81 14.14
N PHE A 72 0.17 2.23 14.81
CA PHE A 72 -0.18 0.81 14.64
C PHE A 72 -0.62 0.48 13.21
N VAL A 73 -1.43 1.33 12.60
CA VAL A 73 -1.83 1.17 11.19
C VAL A 73 -0.62 1.24 10.26
N TRP A 74 0.29 2.18 10.48
CA TRP A 74 1.53 2.28 9.70
C TRP A 74 2.42 1.04 9.84
N MET A 75 2.58 0.52 11.07
CA MET A 75 3.31 -0.73 11.33
C MET A 75 2.68 -1.92 10.61
N ALA A 76 1.35 -2.04 10.63
CA ALA A 76 0.65 -3.09 9.90
C ALA A 76 0.88 -2.96 8.38
N ALA A 77 0.87 -1.75 7.83
CA ALA A 77 1.17 -1.49 6.43
C ALA A 77 2.60 -1.92 6.06
N VAL A 78 3.59 -1.63 6.91
CA VAL A 78 4.99 -2.11 6.76
C VAL A 78 5.06 -3.63 6.82
N GLY A 79 4.34 -4.27 7.74
CA GLY A 79 4.27 -5.74 7.80
C GLY A 79 3.72 -6.36 6.51
N ILE A 80 2.63 -5.82 5.98
CA ILE A 80 2.04 -6.26 4.71
C ILE A 80 3.00 -6.03 3.54
N TRP A 81 3.70 -4.89 3.53
CA TRP A 81 4.71 -4.55 2.54
C TRP A 81 5.86 -5.55 2.51
N LEU A 82 6.48 -5.83 3.66
CA LEU A 82 7.55 -6.81 3.78
C LEU A 82 7.08 -8.21 3.37
N TRP A 83 5.86 -8.58 3.78
CA TRP A 83 5.26 -9.86 3.38
C TRP A 83 5.09 -9.97 1.86
N LEU A 84 4.55 -8.94 1.21
CA LEU A 84 4.39 -8.90 -0.24
C LEU A 84 5.73 -8.96 -0.97
N MET A 85 6.72 -8.21 -0.49
CA MET A 85 8.08 -8.28 -1.04
C MET A 85 8.66 -9.69 -0.91
N TYR A 86 8.55 -10.31 0.26
CA TYR A 86 9.05 -11.66 0.51
C TYR A 86 8.40 -12.70 -0.41
N ARG A 87 7.06 -12.71 -0.51
CA ARG A 87 6.32 -13.62 -1.41
C ARG A 87 6.72 -13.41 -2.87
N THR A 88 6.79 -12.15 -3.30
CA THR A 88 7.15 -11.79 -4.68
C THR A 88 8.61 -12.15 -5.01
N PHE A 89 9.52 -12.00 -4.04
CA PHE A 89 10.92 -12.42 -4.17
C PHE A 89 11.04 -13.93 -4.41
N ARG A 90 10.19 -14.74 -3.76
CA ARG A 90 10.10 -16.20 -3.99
C ARG A 90 9.40 -16.59 -5.30
N GLY A 91 8.98 -15.62 -6.11
CA GLY A 91 8.23 -15.86 -7.35
C GLY A 91 6.75 -16.17 -7.13
N GLU A 92 6.25 -16.01 -5.91
CA GLU A 92 4.85 -16.27 -5.58
C GLU A 92 4.01 -15.00 -5.75
N THR A 93 2.87 -15.11 -6.44
CA THR A 93 1.91 -14.01 -6.57
C THR A 93 0.84 -14.13 -5.49
N TRP A 94 1.03 -13.42 -4.37
CA TRP A 94 -0.03 -13.31 -3.38
C TRP A 94 -1.01 -12.19 -3.77
N ARG A 95 -2.28 -12.55 -3.90
CA ARG A 95 -3.38 -11.60 -4.15
C ARG A 95 -3.94 -11.14 -2.81
N VAL A 96 -3.81 -9.86 -2.53
CA VAL A 96 -4.37 -9.28 -1.30
C VAL A 96 -5.90 -9.30 -1.42
N PRO A 97 -6.65 -9.81 -0.43
CA PRO A 97 -8.12 -9.78 -0.47
C PRO A 97 -8.66 -8.38 -0.73
N PHE A 98 -9.72 -8.27 -1.53
CA PHE A 98 -10.36 -7.02 -2.01
C PHE A 98 -9.50 -6.15 -2.95
N VAL A 99 -8.18 -6.08 -2.74
CA VAL A 99 -7.27 -5.28 -3.57
C VAL A 99 -6.82 -6.03 -4.83
N GLY A 100 -6.62 -7.35 -4.73
CA GLY A 100 -6.14 -8.18 -5.82
C GLY A 100 -7.09 -8.18 -7.02
N ASP A 101 -8.40 -8.18 -6.79
CA ASP A 101 -9.40 -8.13 -7.86
C ASP A 101 -9.40 -6.77 -8.57
N LEU A 102 -9.25 -5.68 -7.81
CA LEU A 102 -9.12 -4.34 -8.38
C LEU A 102 -7.81 -4.20 -9.16
N ALA A 103 -6.70 -4.71 -8.61
CA ALA A 103 -5.41 -4.73 -9.27
C ALA A 103 -5.44 -5.52 -10.59
N ALA A 104 -6.13 -6.67 -10.61
CA ALA A 104 -6.32 -7.46 -11.82
C ALA A 104 -7.11 -6.70 -12.90
N LYS A 105 -8.16 -5.98 -12.51
CA LYS A 105 -8.93 -5.13 -13.44
C LYS A 105 -8.10 -3.99 -14.02
N ILE A 106 -7.26 -3.35 -13.21
CA ILE A 106 -6.36 -2.27 -13.65
C ILE A 106 -5.28 -2.82 -14.58
N ALA A 107 -4.69 -3.98 -14.24
CA ALA A 107 -3.64 -4.60 -15.03
C ALA A 107 -4.12 -5.18 -16.37
N ALA A 108 -5.42 -5.41 -16.52
CA ALA A 108 -6.04 -5.90 -17.75
C ALA A 108 -6.34 -4.81 -18.79
N ARG A 109 -6.26 -3.53 -18.41
CA ARG A 109 -6.33 -2.39 -19.33
C ARG A 109 -5.01 -2.21 -20.05
#